data_AF-A0A2V9ZM25-F1
#
_entry.id   AF-A0A2V9ZM25-F1
#
_cell.length_a   1.000
_cell.length_b   1.000
_cell.length_c   1.000
_cell.angle_alpha   90.00
_cell.angle_beta   90.00
_cell.angle_gamma   90.00
#
_symmetry.space_group_name_H-M   'P 1'
#
loop_
_entity.id
_entity.type
_entity.pdbx_description
1 polymer ?
#
loop_
_entity_poly.entity_id
_entity_poly.type
_entity_poly.pdbx_seq_one_letter_code
_entity_poly.pdbx_strand_id
1 'polypeptide(L)'
;MASSEVWFLSGIADGKFGDPTAAEKDAPKTIAEISQWYEKSAKKEVERLRKLTPQQLAAPIDFYGVFNMPAFAYLQFLTKHSCHHRGQLAAYLRPMGSKCPDIYGGSADFPWKG
;
A
#
# COMPACT_ATOMS: atom_id res chain seq x y z
N MET A 1 6.68 -4.27 0.74
CA MET A 1 5.22 -4.07 0.87
C MET A 1 4.91 -2.85 1.74
N ALA A 2 5.06 -2.89 3.07
CA ALA A 2 4.64 -1.80 3.94
C ALA A 2 5.33 -0.45 3.63
N SER A 3 6.66 -0.45 3.47
CA SER A 3 7.43 0.75 3.10
C SER A 3 7.03 1.32 1.75
N SER A 4 6.98 0.45 0.74
CA SER A 4 6.58 0.78 -0.63
C SER A 4 5.16 1.36 -0.72
N GLU A 5 4.19 0.85 0.05
CA GLU A 5 2.82 1.38 0.05
C GLU A 5 2.75 2.80 0.63
N VAL A 6 3.42 3.04 1.78
CA VAL A 6 3.50 4.37 2.39
C VAL A 6 4.20 5.36 1.46
N TRP A 7 5.26 4.92 0.77
CA TRP A 7 5.96 5.74 -0.22
C TRP A 7 5.05 6.13 -1.40
N PHE A 8 4.29 5.17 -1.94
CA PHE A 8 3.30 5.48 -2.99
C PHE A 8 2.23 6.46 -2.49
N LEU A 9 1.67 6.23 -1.30
CA LEU A 9 0.65 7.13 -0.73
C LEU A 9 1.18 8.55 -0.56
N SER A 10 2.40 8.70 -0.01
CA SER A 10 3.03 10.02 0.14
C SER A 10 3.29 10.67 -1.21
N GLY A 11 3.89 9.94 -2.16
CA GLY A 11 4.22 10.50 -3.47
C GLY A 11 3.00 11.00 -4.24
N ILE A 12 1.87 10.27 -4.15
CA ILE A 12 0.59 10.71 -4.72
C ILE A 12 0.07 11.95 -3.98
N ALA A 13 0.13 11.96 -2.64
CA ALA A 13 -0.30 13.11 -1.83
C ALA A 13 0.57 14.36 -2.07
N ASP A 14 1.84 14.17 -2.42
CA ASP A 14 2.82 15.22 -2.72
C ASP A 14 2.75 15.69 -4.19
N GLY A 15 2.08 14.93 -5.07
CA GLY A 15 2.08 15.18 -6.51
C GLY A 15 3.43 14.89 -7.19
N LYS A 16 4.33 14.17 -6.52
CA LYS A 16 5.66 13.80 -7.01
C LYS A 16 6.23 12.62 -6.25
N PHE A 17 6.95 11.73 -6.93
CA PHE A 17 7.65 10.62 -6.28
C PHE A 17 9.08 11.01 -5.87
N GLY A 18 9.40 10.80 -4.58
CA GLY A 18 10.75 10.97 -4.02
C GLY A 18 11.52 9.63 -3.96
N ASP A 19 12.71 9.59 -3.36
CA ASP A 19 13.52 8.37 -3.22
C ASP A 19 12.71 7.18 -2.63
N PRO A 20 12.55 6.04 -3.36
CA PRO A 20 11.78 4.88 -2.89
C PRO A 20 12.44 4.15 -1.73
N THR A 21 13.73 4.38 -1.48
CA THR A 21 14.50 3.73 -0.40
C THR A 21 14.52 4.55 0.89
N ALA A 22 13.92 5.74 0.90
CA ALA A 22 13.98 6.66 2.04
C ALA A 22 13.47 6.04 3.36
N ALA A 23 12.47 5.15 3.28
CA ALA A 23 11.89 4.46 4.44
C ALA A 23 12.72 3.25 4.92
N GLU A 24 13.76 2.83 4.19
CA GLU A 24 14.56 1.65 4.54
C GLU A 24 15.63 1.94 5.60
N LYS A 25 16.10 3.19 5.68
CA LYS A 25 17.19 3.59 6.59
C LYS A 25 16.86 3.35 8.06
N ASP A 26 15.58 3.52 8.43
CA ASP A 26 15.06 3.35 9.78
C ASP A 26 13.96 2.27 9.83
N ALA A 27 14.09 1.24 9.00
CA ALA A 27 13.06 0.21 8.88
C ALA A 27 12.83 -0.51 10.24
N PRO A 28 11.56 -0.64 10.68
CA PRO A 28 11.24 -1.39 11.89
C PRO A 28 11.72 -2.84 11.81
N LYS A 29 12.21 -3.40 12.93
CA LYS A 29 12.92 -4.70 12.93
C LYS A 29 12.03 -5.87 13.32
N THR A 30 10.92 -5.61 14.00
CA THR A 30 9.98 -6.64 14.44
C THR A 30 8.63 -6.51 13.73
N ILE A 31 7.89 -7.62 13.63
CA ILE A 31 6.55 -7.64 13.02
C ILE A 31 5.60 -6.66 13.73
N ALA A 32 5.70 -6.57 15.06
CA ALA A 32 4.90 -5.65 15.86
C ALA A 32 5.19 -4.19 15.51
N GLU A 33 6.46 -3.81 15.43
CA GLU A 33 6.85 -2.45 15.06
C GLU A 33 6.49 -2.14 13.60
N ILE A 34 6.66 -3.09 12.67
CA ILE A 34 6.24 -2.92 11.26
C ILE A 34 4.73 -2.64 11.20
N SER A 35 3.93 -3.41 11.95
CA SER A 35 2.47 -3.28 11.94
C SER A 35 2.02 -1.92 12.48
N GLN A 36 2.57 -1.50 13.63
CA GLN A 36 2.28 -0.19 14.23
C GLN A 36 2.75 0.97 13.36
N TRP A 37 3.95 0.86 12.78
CA TRP A 37 4.50 1.87 11.89
C TRP A 37 3.64 2.01 10.63
N TYR A 38 3.23 0.90 10.02
CA TYR A 38 2.40 0.90 8.82
C TYR A 38 1.03 1.51 9.10
N GLU A 39 0.34 1.09 10.16
CA GLU A 39 -0.98 1.61 10.52
C GLU A 39 -0.95 3.14 10.72
N LYS A 40 0.04 3.63 11.48
CA LYS A 40 0.23 5.07 11.71
C LYS A 40 0.52 5.82 10.41
N SER A 41 1.44 5.31 9.61
CA SER A 41 1.94 6.00 8.41
C SER A 41 0.90 5.99 7.31
N ALA A 42 0.31 4.84 6.98
CA ALA A 42 -0.73 4.73 5.98
C ALA A 42 -1.95 5.60 6.33
N LYS A 43 -2.39 5.60 7.60
CA LYS A 43 -3.50 6.47 8.04
C LYS A 43 -3.19 7.94 7.83
N LYS A 44 -1.99 8.40 8.19
CA LYS A 44 -1.56 9.78 7.95
C LYS A 44 -1.64 10.14 6.47
N GLU A 45 -1.10 9.29 5.59
CA GLU A 45 -1.07 9.58 4.15
C GLU A 45 -2.45 9.50 3.50
N VAL A 46 -3.31 8.56 3.92
CA VAL A 46 -4.72 8.49 3.46
C VAL A 46 -5.49 9.76 3.83
N GLU A 47 -5.29 10.31 5.04
CA GLU A 47 -5.90 11.58 5.43
C GLU A 47 -5.38 12.79 4.63
N ARG A 48 -4.16 12.72 4.08
CA ARG A 48 -3.67 13.73 3.12
C ARG A 48 -4.33 13.56 1.76
N LEU A 49 -4.43 12.33 1.25
CA LEU A 49 -5.07 12.03 -0.03
C LEU A 49 -6.54 12.46 -0.07
N ARG A 50 -7.26 12.29 1.05
CA ARG A 50 -8.66 12.73 1.19
C ARG A 50 -8.86 14.23 1.03
N LYS A 51 -7.81 15.04 1.18
CA LYS A 51 -7.85 16.50 1.07
C LYS A 51 -7.50 16.99 -0.35
N LEU A 52 -7.11 16.09 -1.25
CA LEU A 52 -6.79 16.47 -2.63
C LEU A 52 -8.04 16.91 -3.37
N THR A 53 -7.91 17.98 -4.16
CA THR A 53 -8.96 18.45 -5.05
C THR A 53 -9.09 17.55 -6.28
N PRO A 54 -10.22 17.57 -7.00
CA PRO A 54 -10.34 16.88 -8.28
C PRO A 54 -9.26 17.27 -9.28
N GLN A 55 -8.85 18.55 -9.31
CA GLN A 55 -7.78 19.03 -10.18
C GLN A 55 -6.43 18.42 -9.81
N GLN A 56 -6.12 18.30 -8.53
CA GLN A 56 -4.90 17.62 -8.06
C GLN A 56 -4.93 16.13 -8.39
N LEU A 57 -6.09 15.48 -8.26
CA LEU A 57 -6.26 14.07 -8.62
C LEU A 57 -6.12 13.79 -10.13
N ALA A 58 -6.49 14.76 -10.96
CA ALA A 58 -6.36 14.69 -12.41
C ALA A 58 -4.97 15.12 -12.93
N ALA A 59 -4.13 15.74 -12.08
CA ALA A 59 -2.81 16.21 -12.48
C ALA A 59 -1.86 15.03 -12.73
N PRO A 60 -1.07 15.06 -13.82
CA PRO A 60 -0.10 14.02 -14.13
C PRO A 60 1.09 14.06 -13.17
N ILE A 61 1.56 12.88 -12.75
CA ILE A 61 2.75 12.70 -11.93
C ILE A 61 3.74 11.83 -12.71
N ASP A 62 4.94 12.38 -12.93
CA ASP A 62 6.04 11.64 -13.55
C ASP A 62 6.58 10.58 -12.58
N PHE A 63 6.68 9.35 -13.07
CA PHE A 63 7.27 8.22 -12.38
C PHE A 63 8.59 7.86 -13.07
N TYR A 64 9.61 8.68 -12.82
CA TYR A 64 10.98 8.50 -13.32
C TYR A 64 11.05 8.36 -14.85
N GLY A 65 10.22 9.10 -15.58
CA GLY A 65 10.13 9.03 -17.04
C GLY A 65 9.54 7.75 -17.62
N VAL A 66 9.09 6.79 -16.79
CA VAL A 66 8.49 5.53 -17.25
C VAL A 66 6.99 5.70 -17.48
N PHE A 67 6.33 6.38 -16.55
CA PHE A 67 4.90 6.68 -16.62
C PHE A 67 4.68 8.15 -16.31
N ASN A 68 3.64 8.71 -16.94
CA ASN A 68 3.16 10.05 -16.61
C ASN A 68 1.63 10.01 -16.51
N MET A 69 1.14 9.41 -15.42
CA MET A 69 -0.28 9.15 -15.21
C MET A 69 -0.90 10.18 -14.27
N PRO A 70 -2.22 10.45 -14.36
CA PRO A 70 -2.90 11.26 -13.36
C PRO A 70 -2.82 10.59 -11.98
N ALA A 71 -2.79 11.40 -10.91
CA ALA A 71 -2.67 10.91 -9.53
C ALA A 71 -3.70 9.81 -9.17
N PHE A 72 -4.95 9.92 -9.65
CA PHE A 72 -5.97 8.90 -9.40
C PHE A 72 -5.62 7.52 -10.01
N ALA A 73 -4.91 7.48 -11.14
CA ALA A 73 -4.52 6.23 -11.77
C ALA A 73 -3.43 5.52 -10.95
N TYR A 74 -2.54 6.28 -10.29
CA TYR A 74 -1.60 5.71 -9.32
C TYR A 74 -2.28 5.15 -8.07
N LEU A 75 -3.43 5.70 -7.62
CA LEU A 75 -4.21 5.08 -6.54
C LEU A 75 -4.75 3.71 -6.95
N GLN A 76 -5.17 3.56 -8.20
CA GLN A 76 -5.58 2.25 -8.72
C GLN A 76 -4.40 1.29 -8.87
N PHE A 77 -3.24 1.78 -9.31
CA PHE A 77 -1.99 1.00 -9.33
C PHE A 77 -1.62 0.50 -7.93
N LEU A 78 -1.63 1.39 -6.94
CA LEU A 78 -1.36 1.07 -5.54
C LEU A 78 -2.31 0.00 -5.03
N THR A 79 -3.61 0.12 -5.31
CA THR A 79 -4.60 -0.91 -4.91
C THR A 79 -4.24 -2.29 -5.48
N LYS A 80 -3.86 -2.36 -6.76
CA LYS A 80 -3.43 -3.62 -7.40
C LYS A 80 -2.14 -4.16 -6.79
N HIS A 81 -1.17 -3.29 -6.50
CA HIS A 81 0.08 -3.64 -5.82
C HIS A 81 -0.18 -4.23 -4.42
N SER A 82 -1.06 -3.62 -3.63
CA SER A 82 -1.49 -4.13 -2.32
C SER A 82 -2.12 -5.52 -2.43
N CYS A 83 -3.05 -5.71 -3.37
CA CYS A 83 -3.67 -7.01 -3.61
C CYS A 83 -2.64 -8.07 -4.02
N HIS A 84 -1.70 -7.73 -4.91
CA HIS A 84 -0.66 -8.62 -5.38
C HIS A 84 0.21 -9.15 -4.23
N HIS A 85 0.75 -8.25 -3.40
CA HIS A 85 1.62 -8.65 -2.29
C HIS A 85 0.86 -9.30 -1.13
N ARG A 86 -0.40 -8.93 -0.89
CA ARG A 86 -1.26 -9.66 0.06
C ARG A 86 -1.49 -11.10 -0.40
N GLY A 87 -1.66 -11.34 -1.69
CA GLY A 87 -1.73 -12.68 -2.27
C GLY A 87 -0.45 -13.49 -2.05
N GLN A 88 0.72 -12.88 -2.31
CA GLN A 88 2.02 -13.50 -2.03
C GLN A 88 2.20 -13.85 -0.54
N LEU A 89 1.84 -12.92 0.35
CA LEU A 89 1.92 -13.15 1.80
C LEU A 89 1.02 -14.32 2.23
N ALA A 90 -0.23 -14.38 1.75
CA ALA A 90 -1.13 -15.49 2.04
C ALA A 90 -0.57 -16.84 1.53
N ALA A 91 0.04 -16.85 0.34
CA ALA A 91 0.70 -18.03 -0.22
C ALA A 91 1.89 -18.51 0.62
N TYR A 92 2.61 -17.60 1.31
CA TYR A 92 3.67 -17.97 2.25
C TYR A 92 3.13 -18.42 3.61
N LEU A 93 2.10 -17.74 4.15
CA LEU A 93 1.55 -18.04 5.46
C LEU A 93 0.93 -19.45 5.53
N ARG A 94 0.23 -19.87 4.46
CA ARG A 94 -0.45 -21.17 4.38
C ARG A 94 0.47 -22.37 4.64
N PRO A 95 1.59 -22.58 3.91
CA PRO A 95 2.48 -23.71 4.17
C PRO A 95 3.25 -23.61 5.50
N MET A 96 3.35 -22.41 6.09
CA MET A 96 3.92 -22.22 7.42
C MET A 96 2.94 -22.56 8.57
N GLY A 97 1.75 -23.08 8.25
CA GLY A 97 0.72 -23.42 9.25
C GLY A 97 0.02 -22.21 9.87
N SER A 98 0.21 -21.01 9.31
CA SER A 98 -0.49 -19.81 9.76
C SER A 98 -1.90 -19.75 9.17
N LYS A 99 -2.80 -19.12 9.92
CA LYS A 99 -4.15 -18.79 9.42
C LYS A 99 -4.05 -17.70 8.35
N CYS A 100 -4.77 -17.87 7.24
CA CYS A 100 -4.91 -16.85 6.22
C CYS A 100 -6.28 -16.17 6.38
N PRO A 101 -6.37 -14.84 6.37
CA PRO A 101 -7.65 -14.15 6.48
C PRO A 101 -8.51 -14.34 5.22
N ASP A 102 -9.78 -13.99 5.32
CA ASP A 102 -10.67 -13.85 4.16
C ASP A 102 -10.14 -12.80 3.17
N ILE A 103 -10.38 -13.06 1.88
CA ILE A 103 -9.92 -12.22 0.76
C ILE A 103 -11.10 -11.88 -0.16
N TYR A 104 -11.79 -12.90 -0.71
CA TYR A 104 -13.00 -12.75 -1.53
C TYR A 104 -14.01 -13.84 -1.13
N GLY A 105 -14.57 -13.71 0.07
CA GLY A 105 -15.32 -14.78 0.76
C GLY A 105 -14.43 -15.53 1.75
N GLY A 106 -14.97 -16.65 2.25
CA GLY A 106 -14.31 -17.48 3.25
C GLY A 106 -12.99 -18.09 2.75
N SER A 107 -12.03 -18.24 3.64
CA SER A 107 -10.85 -19.08 3.47
C SER A 107 -11.00 -20.42 4.19
N ALA A 108 -10.02 -21.32 4.05
CA ALA A 108 -9.98 -22.53 4.87
C ALA A 108 -9.85 -22.27 6.38
N ASP A 109 -9.39 -21.08 6.80
CA ASP A 109 -9.22 -20.74 8.22
C ASP A 109 -10.30 -19.77 8.75
N PHE A 110 -11.08 -19.17 7.84
CA PHE A 110 -12.11 -18.19 8.13
C PHE A 110 -13.35 -18.52 7.28
N PRO A 111 -14.40 -19.13 7.86
CA PRO A 111 -15.57 -19.53 7.10
C PRO A 111 -16.36 -18.30 6.63
N TRP A 112 -16.89 -18.37 5.41
CA TRP A 112 -17.80 -17.35 4.89
C TRP A 112 -19.08 -17.31 5.73
N LYS A 113 -19.48 -16.12 6.18
CA LYS A 113 -20.64 -15.92 7.06
C LYS A 113 -21.90 -15.40 6.35
N GLY A 114 -21.89 -15.29 5.01
CA GLY A 114 -22.94 -14.64 4.23
C GLY A 114 -22.62 -13.18 3.97
#